data_AF-A0A1G0NAM6-F1
#
_entry.id   AF-A0A1G0NAM6-F1
#
_cell.length_a   1.000
_cell.length_b   1.000
_cell.length_c   1.000
_cell.angle_alpha   90.00
_cell.angle_beta   90.00
_cell.angle_gamma   90.00
#
_symmetry.space_group_name_H-M   'P 1'
#
loop_
_entity.id
_entity.type
_entity.pdbx_description
1 polymer ?
#
loop_
_entity_poly.entity_id
_entity_poly.type
_entity_poly.pdbx_seq_one_letter_code
_entity_poly.pdbx_strand_id
1 'polypeptide(L)'
;MSDDNSSASSPPKPLSTAEADRILWEPQKPRWDEWKDIKQAKLWVAVALARNIEPKHFDYFRTGKLDTKFTQQPPQFTSLLTLAINNISADGVLKPIFIDWDNLADSEIRLSNFVKWSKSIKIELPPDYPGTTSVALKPNIKIRLGDGERSTLLALIAILADKAKIDISNVYKAANLIEGLATTIGSPIAEGTIAGHLKRISNVDVKPLGGRERTTLLVLIAALCNELRLDISIPSKAAGFIEGVTMLKGAHIAAITIEDYLSQIPKALEKRSL
;
A
#
# COMPACT_ATOMS: atom_id res chain seq x y z
N MET A 1 -6.86 -44.21 -62.41
CA MET A 1 -7.65 -44.45 -61.17
C MET A 1 -7.21 -43.37 -60.22
N SER A 2 -8.00 -42.29 -60.16
CA SER A 2 -7.74 -41.09 -59.36
C SER A 2 -8.78 -41.10 -58.27
N ASP A 3 -8.36 -41.26 -57.02
CA ASP A 3 -9.26 -41.22 -55.87
C ASP A 3 -9.36 -39.78 -55.35
N ASP A 4 -10.50 -39.15 -55.64
CA ASP A 4 -10.92 -37.87 -55.06
C ASP A 4 -11.33 -38.07 -53.60
N ASN A 5 -10.53 -37.54 -52.68
CA ASN A 5 -10.83 -37.51 -51.25
C ASN A 5 -11.48 -36.17 -50.87
N SER A 6 -12.78 -36.03 -51.14
CA SER A 6 -13.60 -34.93 -50.64
C SER A 6 -14.19 -35.28 -49.26
N SER A 7 -13.48 -34.90 -48.20
CA SER A 7 -14.03 -34.86 -46.84
C SER A 7 -14.94 -33.64 -46.70
N ALA A 8 -16.25 -33.87 -46.81
CA ALA A 8 -17.26 -32.87 -46.50
C ALA A 8 -17.28 -32.61 -44.98
N SER A 9 -16.84 -31.43 -44.57
CA SER A 9 -17.00 -30.91 -43.21
C SER A 9 -18.48 -30.67 -42.93
N SER A 10 -19.07 -31.45 -42.04
CA SER A 10 -20.44 -31.19 -41.56
C SER A 10 -20.55 -29.78 -40.97
N PRO A 11 -21.64 -29.05 -41.23
CA PRO A 11 -21.86 -27.72 -40.67
C PRO A 11 -22.00 -27.78 -39.14
N PRO A 12 -21.47 -26.80 -38.40
CA PRO A 12 -21.57 -26.75 -36.95
C PRO A 12 -23.03 -26.70 -36.52
N LYS A 13 -23.37 -27.54 -35.54
CA LYS A 13 -24.72 -27.64 -34.97
C LYS A 13 -25.10 -26.26 -34.38
N PRO A 14 -26.28 -25.70 -34.71
CA PRO A 14 -26.70 -24.42 -34.16
C PRO A 14 -26.82 -24.51 -32.63
N LEU A 15 -26.22 -23.56 -31.91
CA LEU A 15 -26.35 -23.45 -30.46
C LEU A 15 -27.83 -23.34 -30.09
N SER A 16 -28.24 -24.01 -29.01
CA SER A 16 -29.61 -23.89 -28.51
C SER A 16 -29.87 -22.48 -27.97
N THR A 17 -31.12 -22.01 -28.04
CA THR A 17 -31.53 -20.69 -27.53
C THR A 17 -31.14 -20.50 -26.05
N ALA A 18 -31.17 -21.58 -25.26
CA ALA A 18 -30.78 -21.55 -23.85
C ALA A 18 -29.27 -21.40 -23.62
N GLU A 19 -28.43 -21.90 -24.54
CA GLU A 19 -26.98 -21.68 -24.51
C GLU A 19 -26.61 -20.29 -25.02
N ALA A 20 -27.31 -19.79 -26.03
CA ALA A 20 -27.15 -18.41 -26.51
C ALA A 20 -27.52 -17.39 -25.43
N ASP A 21 -28.60 -17.63 -24.69
CA ASP A 21 -28.96 -16.80 -23.53
C ASP A 21 -27.90 -16.91 -22.42
N ARG A 22 -27.43 -18.12 -22.07
CA ARG A 22 -26.38 -18.27 -21.05
C ARG A 22 -25.09 -17.51 -21.37
N ILE A 23 -24.66 -17.52 -22.63
CA ILE A 23 -23.42 -16.85 -23.05
C ILE A 23 -23.55 -15.32 -22.99
N LEU A 24 -24.76 -14.76 -23.17
CA LEU A 24 -24.98 -13.32 -23.11
C LEU A 24 -24.92 -12.73 -21.68
N TRP A 25 -25.12 -13.57 -20.66
CA TRP A 25 -25.21 -13.13 -19.26
C TRP A 25 -23.99 -13.45 -18.41
N GLU A 26 -22.91 -13.98 -18.99
CA GLU A 26 -21.67 -14.15 -18.24
C GLU A 26 -21.05 -12.79 -17.91
N PRO A 27 -20.81 -12.47 -16.62
CA PRO A 27 -20.23 -11.20 -16.24
C PRO A 27 -18.85 -11.06 -16.90
N GLN A 28 -18.63 -9.96 -17.61
CA GLN A 28 -17.34 -9.69 -18.23
C GLN A 28 -16.26 -9.55 -17.14
N LYS A 29 -15.07 -10.08 -17.41
CA LYS A 29 -13.92 -9.88 -16.54
C LYS A 29 -13.46 -8.42 -16.58
N PRO A 30 -12.99 -7.86 -15.45
CA PRO A 30 -12.45 -6.50 -15.42
C PRO A 30 -11.27 -6.33 -16.36
N ARG A 31 -11.21 -5.17 -17.01
CA ARG A 31 -9.99 -4.71 -17.69
C ARG A 31 -9.00 -4.17 -16.67
N TRP A 32 -8.24 -5.06 -16.03
CA TRP A 32 -7.35 -4.71 -14.92
C TRP A 32 -6.37 -3.56 -15.20
N ASP A 33 -5.95 -3.37 -16.46
CA ASP A 33 -5.13 -2.23 -16.88
C ASP A 33 -5.78 -0.86 -16.63
N GLU A 34 -7.12 -0.78 -16.70
CA GLU A 34 -7.86 0.46 -16.39
C GLU A 34 -7.96 0.71 -14.88
N TRP A 35 -7.87 -0.36 -14.08
CA TRP A 35 -8.14 -0.32 -12.64
C TRP A 35 -6.88 -0.26 -11.78
N LYS A 36 -5.73 -0.70 -12.28
CA LYS A 36 -4.48 -0.85 -11.49
C LYS A 36 -3.99 0.43 -10.81
N ASP A 37 -4.24 1.59 -11.41
CA ASP A 37 -3.79 2.90 -10.90
C ASP A 37 -4.86 3.62 -10.06
N ILE A 38 -6.07 3.07 -10.00
CA ILE A 38 -7.20 3.66 -9.28
C ILE A 38 -7.03 3.41 -7.78
N LYS A 39 -7.06 4.47 -6.98
CA LYS A 39 -6.85 4.42 -5.52
C LYS A 39 -8.15 4.44 -4.71
N GLN A 40 -9.22 4.95 -5.30
CA GLN A 40 -10.53 5.09 -4.68
C GLN A 40 -11.61 4.81 -5.71
N ALA A 41 -12.72 4.26 -5.27
CA ALA A 41 -13.89 4.00 -6.10
C ALA A 41 -15.14 3.97 -5.22
N LYS A 42 -16.31 3.89 -5.86
CA LYS A 42 -17.55 3.59 -5.16
C LYS A 42 -17.49 2.19 -4.53
N LEU A 43 -18.21 2.00 -3.43
CA LEU A 43 -18.26 0.73 -2.73
C LEU A 43 -18.68 -0.42 -3.65
N TRP A 44 -19.74 -0.22 -4.44
CA TRP A 44 -20.22 -1.26 -5.37
C TRP A 44 -19.18 -1.62 -6.44
N VAL A 45 -18.39 -0.64 -6.91
CA VAL A 45 -17.29 -0.85 -7.87
C VAL A 45 -16.21 -1.73 -7.25
N ALA A 46 -15.80 -1.44 -6.01
CA ALA A 46 -14.84 -2.26 -5.27
C ALA A 46 -15.34 -3.71 -5.11
N VAL A 47 -16.62 -3.89 -4.79
CA VAL A 47 -17.24 -5.22 -4.67
C VAL A 47 -17.31 -5.96 -6.01
N ALA A 48 -17.63 -5.28 -7.11
CA ALA A 48 -17.64 -5.86 -8.45
C ALA A 48 -16.25 -6.40 -8.81
N LEU A 49 -15.22 -5.57 -8.65
CA LEU A 49 -13.83 -5.96 -8.89
C LEU A 49 -13.41 -7.14 -7.99
N ALA A 50 -13.84 -7.17 -6.73
CA ALA A 50 -13.52 -8.25 -5.79
C ALA A 50 -14.12 -9.59 -6.22
N ARG A 51 -15.22 -9.56 -6.99
CA ARG A 51 -15.84 -10.73 -7.61
C ARG A 51 -15.37 -10.99 -9.02
N ASN A 52 -14.32 -10.30 -9.47
CA ASN A 52 -13.79 -10.40 -10.83
C ASN A 52 -14.88 -10.10 -11.88
N ILE A 53 -15.70 -9.07 -11.62
CA ILE A 53 -16.77 -8.58 -12.50
C ILE A 53 -16.43 -7.15 -12.92
N GLU A 54 -16.47 -6.87 -14.22
CA GLU A 54 -16.28 -5.54 -14.79
C GLU A 54 -17.41 -4.60 -14.32
N PRO A 55 -17.10 -3.50 -13.61
CA PRO A 55 -18.12 -2.60 -13.07
C PRO A 55 -19.07 -2.02 -14.13
N LYS A 56 -18.62 -1.84 -15.38
CA LYS A 56 -19.47 -1.38 -16.50
C LYS A 56 -20.65 -2.31 -16.78
N HIS A 57 -20.62 -3.56 -16.31
CA HIS A 57 -21.74 -4.49 -16.36
C HIS A 57 -22.96 -4.00 -15.55
N PHE A 58 -22.74 -3.21 -14.49
CA PHE A 58 -23.79 -2.73 -13.59
C PHE A 58 -24.20 -1.27 -13.83
N ASP A 59 -23.54 -0.57 -14.74
CA ASP A 59 -23.79 0.83 -15.06
C ASP A 59 -24.28 0.99 -16.50
N TYR A 60 -25.43 0.37 -16.78
CA TYR A 60 -26.01 0.29 -18.12
C TYR A 60 -26.23 1.69 -18.75
N PHE A 61 -26.64 2.65 -17.93
CA PHE A 61 -26.89 4.02 -18.35
C PHE A 61 -25.68 4.95 -18.24
N ARG A 62 -24.50 4.45 -17.85
CA ARG A 62 -23.26 5.24 -17.66
C ARG A 62 -23.46 6.43 -16.71
N THR A 63 -24.33 6.24 -15.73
CA THR A 63 -24.65 7.23 -14.69
C THR A 63 -23.60 7.24 -13.59
N GLY A 64 -22.71 6.25 -13.58
CA GLY A 64 -21.78 5.99 -12.49
C GLY A 64 -22.47 5.43 -11.25
N LYS A 65 -23.77 5.12 -11.28
CA LYS A 65 -24.52 4.55 -10.16
C LYS A 65 -24.81 3.07 -10.39
N LEU A 66 -24.98 2.34 -9.28
CA LEU A 66 -25.37 0.94 -9.34
C LEU A 66 -26.82 0.83 -9.86
N ASP A 67 -27.01 0.21 -11.02
CA ASP A 67 -28.34 -0.09 -11.53
C ASP A 67 -28.90 -1.35 -10.84
N THR A 68 -29.93 -1.15 -10.01
CA THR A 68 -30.65 -2.23 -9.31
C THR A 68 -31.90 -2.70 -10.05
N LYS A 69 -32.31 -2.00 -11.12
CA LYS A 69 -33.59 -2.22 -11.79
C LYS A 69 -33.46 -3.02 -13.06
N PHE A 70 -32.37 -2.86 -13.80
CA PHE A 70 -32.24 -3.44 -15.14
C PHE A 70 -31.18 -4.54 -15.25
N THR A 71 -30.34 -4.73 -14.22
CA THR A 71 -29.30 -5.76 -14.21
C THR A 71 -29.56 -6.74 -13.07
N GLN A 72 -29.74 -8.02 -13.38
CA GLN A 72 -29.74 -9.06 -12.35
C GLN A 72 -28.33 -9.20 -11.78
N GLN A 73 -28.18 -8.85 -10.52
CA GLN A 73 -26.90 -8.93 -9.83
C GLN A 73 -26.60 -10.38 -9.44
N PRO A 74 -25.40 -10.90 -9.75
CA PRO A 74 -25.00 -12.23 -9.30
C PRO A 74 -25.12 -12.35 -7.76
N PRO A 75 -25.62 -13.46 -7.21
CA PRO A 75 -25.81 -13.59 -5.76
C PRO A 75 -24.54 -13.30 -4.93
N GLN A 76 -23.39 -13.74 -5.44
CA GLN A 76 -22.08 -13.51 -4.82
C GLN A 76 -21.66 -12.03 -4.74
N PHE A 77 -22.15 -11.20 -5.66
CA PHE A 77 -21.98 -9.75 -5.63
C PHE A 77 -22.87 -9.15 -4.56
N THR A 78 -24.17 -9.47 -4.60
CA THR A 78 -25.16 -8.92 -3.65
C THR A 78 -24.81 -9.25 -2.21
N SER A 79 -24.45 -10.51 -1.91
CA SER A 79 -24.06 -10.91 -0.55
C SER A 79 -22.83 -10.15 -0.05
N LEU A 80 -21.83 -9.93 -0.90
CA LEU A 80 -20.63 -9.17 -0.52
C LEU A 80 -20.93 -7.68 -0.37
N LEU A 81 -21.77 -7.12 -1.24
CA LEU A 81 -22.16 -5.72 -1.17
C LEU A 81 -22.93 -5.43 0.11
N THR A 82 -23.93 -6.26 0.45
CA THR A 82 -24.67 -6.14 1.71
C THR A 82 -23.73 -6.23 2.92
N LEU A 83 -22.79 -7.18 2.90
CA LEU A 83 -21.80 -7.31 3.98
C LEU A 83 -20.93 -6.06 4.09
N ALA A 84 -20.48 -5.50 2.96
CA ALA A 84 -19.66 -4.30 2.93
C ALA A 84 -20.43 -3.07 3.44
N ILE A 85 -21.68 -2.88 3.01
CA ILE A 85 -22.57 -1.81 3.48
C ILE A 85 -22.73 -1.88 4.99
N ASN A 86 -22.97 -3.07 5.56
CA ASN A 86 -23.14 -3.26 6.99
C ASN A 86 -21.85 -3.02 7.80
N ASN A 87 -20.69 -2.93 7.14
CA ASN A 87 -19.40 -2.69 7.78
C ASN A 87 -18.83 -1.29 7.49
N ILE A 88 -19.56 -0.44 6.76
CA ILE A 88 -19.20 0.96 6.60
C ILE A 88 -19.38 1.68 7.94
N SER A 89 -18.32 2.33 8.39
CA SER A 89 -18.33 3.16 9.60
C SER A 89 -17.25 4.23 9.51
N ALA A 90 -17.49 5.38 10.14
CA ALA A 90 -16.51 6.46 10.24
C ALA A 90 -15.23 6.05 10.99
N ASP A 91 -15.36 5.09 11.92
CA ASP A 91 -14.28 4.60 12.78
C ASP A 91 -13.87 3.15 12.45
N GLY A 92 -14.51 2.55 11.44
CA GLY A 92 -14.23 1.18 11.02
C GLY A 92 -13.05 1.04 10.05
N VAL A 93 -12.64 -0.21 9.79
CA VAL A 93 -11.61 -0.54 8.79
C VAL A 93 -12.05 -0.10 7.39
N LEU A 94 -13.33 -0.30 7.06
CA LEU A 94 -13.95 0.13 5.81
C LEU A 94 -14.47 1.58 5.94
N LYS A 95 -13.53 2.52 6.10
CA LYS A 95 -13.84 3.95 6.24
C LYS A 95 -14.14 4.60 4.87
N PRO A 96 -15.31 5.24 4.70
CA PRO A 96 -15.61 6.02 3.50
C PRO A 96 -14.84 7.34 3.46
N ILE A 97 -14.49 7.78 2.25
CA ILE A 97 -14.02 9.14 1.95
C ILE A 97 -15.23 10.08 1.88
N PHE A 98 -16.28 9.62 1.20
CA PHE A 98 -17.55 10.30 1.04
C PHE A 98 -18.67 9.27 1.27
N ILE A 99 -19.68 9.64 2.05
CA ILE A 99 -20.81 8.77 2.35
C ILE A 99 -22.05 9.29 1.61
N ASP A 100 -22.67 8.44 0.82
CA ASP A 100 -23.95 8.71 0.17
C ASP A 100 -25.04 8.08 1.04
N TRP A 101 -25.77 8.91 1.80
CA TRP A 101 -26.78 8.45 2.74
C TRP A 101 -28.04 7.90 2.06
N ASP A 102 -28.30 8.31 0.81
CA ASP A 102 -29.45 7.81 0.04
C ASP A 102 -29.12 6.45 -0.59
N ASN A 103 -27.84 6.21 -0.91
CA ASN A 103 -27.37 4.94 -1.43
C ASN A 103 -25.95 4.62 -0.94
N LEU A 104 -25.84 3.88 0.17
CA LEU A 104 -24.54 3.51 0.74
C LEU A 104 -23.64 2.75 -0.25
N ALA A 105 -24.21 2.05 -1.24
CA ALA A 105 -23.44 1.39 -2.29
C ALA A 105 -22.66 2.38 -3.18
N ASP A 106 -23.15 3.61 -3.32
CA ASP A 106 -22.52 4.70 -4.07
C ASP A 106 -21.49 5.49 -3.25
N SER A 107 -21.31 5.19 -1.96
CA SER A 107 -20.29 5.82 -1.12
C SER A 107 -18.88 5.58 -1.66
N GLU A 108 -18.02 6.60 -1.61
CA GLU A 108 -16.63 6.49 -2.06
C GLU A 108 -15.73 5.96 -0.96
N ILE A 109 -14.88 4.99 -1.29
CA ILE A 109 -13.94 4.36 -0.37
C ILE A 109 -12.54 4.31 -0.99
N ARG A 110 -11.51 4.23 -0.14
CA ARG A 110 -10.16 3.87 -0.60
C ARG A 110 -10.08 2.37 -0.85
N LEU A 111 -9.57 1.95 -2.00
CA LEU A 111 -9.43 0.52 -2.32
C LEU A 111 -8.46 -0.19 -1.37
N SER A 112 -7.46 0.52 -0.83
CA SER A 112 -6.61 0.00 0.24
C SER A 112 -7.37 -0.32 1.54
N ASN A 113 -8.41 0.44 1.88
CA ASN A 113 -9.24 0.17 3.05
C ASN A 113 -10.12 -1.06 2.79
N PHE A 114 -10.66 -1.17 1.58
CA PHE A 114 -11.40 -2.36 1.15
C PHE A 114 -10.55 -3.64 1.24
N VAL A 115 -9.30 -3.61 0.77
CA VAL A 115 -8.37 -4.74 0.87
C VAL A 115 -8.07 -5.13 2.32
N LYS A 116 -7.90 -4.15 3.22
CA LYS A 116 -7.70 -4.43 4.65
C LYS A 116 -8.94 -5.08 5.27
N TRP A 117 -10.11 -4.52 4.96
CA TRP A 117 -11.38 -5.04 5.44
C TRP A 117 -11.65 -6.45 4.91
N SER A 118 -11.47 -6.70 3.61
CA SER A 118 -11.69 -8.01 3.00
C SER A 118 -10.80 -9.08 3.64
N LYS A 119 -9.55 -8.75 3.94
CA LYS A 119 -8.62 -9.64 4.69
C LYS A 119 -9.13 -9.94 6.10
N SER A 120 -9.67 -8.95 6.82
CA SER A 120 -10.21 -9.19 8.18
C SER A 120 -11.40 -10.15 8.20
N ILE A 121 -12.16 -10.24 7.11
CA ILE A 121 -13.27 -11.18 6.96
C ILE A 121 -12.92 -12.39 6.08
N LYS A 122 -11.62 -12.61 5.83
CA LYS A 122 -11.08 -13.76 5.06
C LYS A 122 -11.65 -13.88 3.64
N ILE A 123 -11.93 -12.76 2.98
CA ILE A 123 -12.31 -12.74 1.57
C ILE A 123 -11.06 -12.65 0.71
N GLU A 124 -10.87 -13.65 -0.14
CA GLU A 124 -9.84 -13.66 -1.17
C GLU A 124 -10.20 -12.69 -2.30
N LEU A 125 -9.23 -11.86 -2.68
CA LEU A 125 -9.35 -10.92 -3.78
C LEU A 125 -8.56 -11.43 -4.99
N PRO A 126 -8.98 -11.09 -6.22
CA PRO A 126 -8.19 -11.39 -7.42
C PRO A 126 -6.75 -10.84 -7.30
N PRO A 127 -5.74 -11.54 -7.86
CA PRO A 127 -4.34 -11.10 -7.81
C PRO A 127 -4.14 -9.67 -8.32
N ASP A 128 -4.86 -9.31 -9.39
CA ASP A 128 -4.77 -8.02 -10.08
C ASP A 128 -5.65 -6.92 -9.47
N TYR A 129 -6.31 -7.20 -8.32
CA TYR A 129 -7.19 -6.23 -7.69
C TYR A 129 -6.43 -4.94 -7.29
N PRO A 130 -6.98 -3.75 -7.49
CA PRO A 130 -6.27 -2.52 -7.17
C PRO A 130 -5.95 -2.42 -5.67
N GLY A 131 -4.66 -2.33 -5.34
CA GLY A 131 -4.19 -2.32 -3.96
C GLY A 131 -3.93 -3.70 -3.33
N THR A 132 -4.14 -4.82 -4.05
CA THR A 132 -3.54 -6.12 -3.67
C THR A 132 -2.12 -6.27 -4.14
N THR A 133 -1.70 -5.48 -5.14
CA THR A 133 -0.30 -5.11 -5.34
C THR A 133 0.16 -4.33 -4.11
N SER A 134 0.46 -5.08 -3.06
CA SER A 134 1.82 -4.99 -2.54
C SER A 134 2.68 -5.13 -3.77
N VAL A 135 3.03 -3.98 -4.37
CA VAL A 135 4.38 -3.82 -4.84
C VAL A 135 5.17 -4.18 -3.59
N ALA A 136 5.50 -5.46 -3.47
CA ALA A 136 6.74 -5.88 -2.91
C ALA A 136 7.72 -5.10 -3.77
N LEU A 137 7.97 -3.85 -3.37
CA LEU A 137 9.24 -3.20 -3.55
C LEU A 137 10.15 -4.31 -3.07
N LYS A 138 10.75 -5.04 -4.01
CA LYS A 138 11.70 -6.10 -3.70
C LYS A 138 12.51 -5.49 -2.57
N PRO A 139 12.42 -6.02 -1.34
CA PRO A 139 13.21 -5.46 -0.27
C PRO A 139 14.62 -5.79 -0.70
N ASN A 140 15.29 -4.85 -1.39
CA ASN A 140 16.72 -4.97 -1.70
C ASN A 140 17.51 -5.07 -0.39
N ILE A 141 16.84 -4.90 0.76
CA ILE A 141 17.37 -5.01 2.10
C ILE A 141 16.36 -5.78 2.93
N LYS A 142 16.74 -7.01 3.34
CA LYS A 142 16.02 -7.77 4.35
C LYS A 142 16.22 -7.06 5.70
N ILE A 143 15.33 -6.14 6.04
CA ILE A 143 15.37 -5.42 7.33
C ILE A 143 15.09 -6.46 8.43
N ARG A 144 16.10 -6.74 9.25
CA ARG A 144 15.95 -7.60 10.43
C ARG A 144 15.66 -6.70 11.62
N LEU A 145 14.42 -6.71 12.11
CA LEU A 145 14.11 -6.16 13.42
C LEU A 145 14.80 -7.05 14.46
N GLY A 146 15.74 -6.48 15.20
CA GLY A 146 16.29 -7.09 16.41
C GLY A 146 15.75 -6.35 17.64
N ASP A 147 15.85 -6.97 18.81
CA ASP A 147 15.23 -6.48 20.07
C ASP A 147 15.91 -5.24 20.69
N GLY A 148 16.80 -4.58 19.95
CA GLY A 148 17.63 -3.49 20.45
C GLY A 148 17.33 -2.16 19.78
N GLU A 149 17.41 -1.07 20.57
CA GLU A 149 17.27 0.33 20.13
C GLU A 149 18.05 0.63 18.83
N ARG A 150 19.27 0.11 18.70
CA ARG A 150 20.09 0.28 17.48
C ARG A 150 19.35 -0.22 16.24
N SER A 151 18.80 -1.43 16.31
CA SER A 151 18.13 -2.08 15.19
C SER A 151 16.89 -1.29 14.78
N THR A 152 16.13 -0.78 15.75
CA THR A 152 14.95 0.06 15.50
C THR A 152 15.32 1.35 14.80
N LEU A 153 16.32 2.09 15.29
CA LEU A 153 16.76 3.35 14.68
C LEU A 153 17.33 3.14 13.27
N LEU A 154 18.13 2.09 13.06
CA LEU A 154 18.66 1.75 11.73
C LEU A 154 17.55 1.33 10.76
N ALA A 155 16.54 0.59 11.23
CA ALA A 155 15.37 0.23 10.43
C ALA A 155 14.57 1.47 10.02
N LEU A 156 14.36 2.43 10.94
CA LEU A 156 13.71 3.69 10.63
C LEU A 156 14.47 4.49 9.57
N ILE A 157 15.80 4.60 9.69
CA ILE A 157 16.64 5.25 8.67
C ILE A 157 16.48 4.59 7.31
N ALA A 158 16.53 3.25 7.24
CA ALA A 158 16.37 2.50 6.00
C ALA A 158 15.01 2.77 5.33
N ILE A 159 13.94 2.74 6.12
CA ILE A 159 12.56 2.91 5.65
C ILE A 159 12.33 4.35 5.18
N LEU A 160 12.80 5.33 5.94
CA LEU A 160 12.67 6.75 5.59
C LEU A 160 13.49 7.10 4.34
N ALA A 161 14.71 6.56 4.21
CA ALA A 161 15.54 6.75 3.03
C ALA A 161 14.86 6.17 1.77
N ASP A 162 14.33 4.95 1.84
CA ASP A 162 13.56 4.36 0.75
C ASP A 162 12.33 5.22 0.39
N LYS A 163 11.61 5.71 1.40
CA LYS A 163 10.45 6.58 1.20
C LYS A 163 10.84 7.91 0.53
N ALA A 164 12.03 8.42 0.83
CA ALA A 164 12.64 9.60 0.21
C ALA A 164 13.27 9.28 -1.16
N LYS A 165 13.13 8.05 -1.66
CA LYS A 165 13.72 7.57 -2.92
C LYS A 165 15.26 7.61 -2.92
N ILE A 166 15.87 7.48 -1.75
CA ILE A 166 17.32 7.37 -1.57
C ILE A 166 17.68 5.88 -1.59
N ASP A 167 18.38 5.46 -2.63
CA ASP A 167 18.86 4.08 -2.76
C ASP A 167 20.08 3.82 -1.86
N ILE A 168 19.83 3.22 -0.70
CA ILE A 168 20.88 2.90 0.29
C ILE A 168 21.70 1.65 -0.07
N SER A 169 21.40 0.95 -1.18
CA SER A 169 22.27 -0.12 -1.68
C SER A 169 23.60 0.43 -2.20
N ASN A 170 23.58 1.66 -2.75
CA ASN A 170 24.79 2.44 -3.01
C ASN A 170 25.13 3.30 -1.79
N VAL A 171 25.81 2.68 -0.83
CA VAL A 171 26.11 3.25 0.49
C VAL A 171 26.72 4.65 0.42
N TYR A 172 27.73 4.86 -0.42
CA TYR A 172 28.44 6.14 -0.49
C TYR A 172 27.59 7.23 -1.15
N LYS A 173 26.87 6.90 -2.22
CA LYS A 173 25.92 7.83 -2.86
C LYS A 173 24.81 8.23 -1.90
N ALA A 174 24.23 7.28 -1.17
CA ALA A 174 23.22 7.56 -0.16
C ALA A 174 23.78 8.40 1.00
N ALA A 175 24.99 8.09 1.46
CA ALA A 175 25.64 8.84 2.53
C ALA A 175 25.88 10.30 2.15
N ASN A 176 26.34 10.57 0.92
CA ASN A 176 26.54 11.92 0.42
C ASN A 176 25.23 12.72 0.32
N LEU A 177 24.15 12.09 -0.15
CA LEU A 177 22.82 12.73 -0.16
C LEU A 177 22.36 13.07 1.26
N ILE A 178 22.47 12.12 2.19
CA ILE A 178 22.02 12.31 3.59
C ILE A 178 22.89 13.33 4.32
N GLU A 179 24.19 13.43 4.02
CA GLU A 179 25.07 14.48 4.54
C GLU A 179 24.58 15.87 4.12
N GLY A 180 24.16 16.03 2.85
CA GLY A 180 23.53 17.25 2.36
C GLY A 180 22.27 17.59 3.16
N LEU A 181 21.39 16.61 3.39
CA LEU A 181 20.16 16.79 4.19
C LEU A 181 20.47 17.17 5.64
N ALA A 182 21.47 16.53 6.26
CA ALA A 182 21.90 16.84 7.62
C ALA A 182 22.47 18.26 7.74
N THR A 183 23.16 18.72 6.69
CA THR A 183 23.65 20.10 6.58
C THR A 183 22.51 21.10 6.46
N THR A 184 21.46 20.79 5.70
CA THR A 184 20.26 21.64 5.55
C THR A 184 19.55 21.90 6.88
N ILE A 185 19.55 20.93 7.79
CA ILE A 185 18.96 21.07 9.14
C ILE A 185 19.96 21.62 10.18
N GLY A 186 21.13 22.10 9.76
CA GLY A 186 22.13 22.73 10.64
C GLY A 186 22.90 21.76 11.53
N SER A 187 22.92 20.45 11.20
CA SER A 187 23.58 19.42 12.00
C SER A 187 24.45 18.52 11.13
N PRO A 188 25.57 19.03 10.58
CA PRO A 188 26.40 18.30 9.63
C PRO A 188 26.93 16.97 10.21
N ILE A 189 26.92 15.94 9.37
CA ILE A 189 27.44 14.60 9.68
C ILE A 189 28.32 14.18 8.51
N ALA A 190 29.60 13.94 8.79
CA ALA A 190 30.54 13.49 7.76
C ALA A 190 30.04 12.22 7.04
N GLU A 191 30.12 12.21 5.72
CA GLU A 191 29.74 11.10 4.84
C GLU A 191 30.21 9.73 5.38
N GLY A 192 31.49 9.62 5.76
CA GLY A 192 32.07 8.37 6.25
C GLY A 192 31.40 7.81 7.49
N THR A 193 30.86 8.68 8.36
CA THR A 193 30.08 8.26 9.54
C THR A 193 28.73 7.69 9.11
N ILE A 194 28.05 8.36 8.17
CA ILE A 194 26.75 7.91 7.63
C ILE A 194 26.91 6.58 6.92
N ALA A 195 27.89 6.47 6.02
CA ALA A 195 28.24 5.25 5.30
C ALA A 195 28.52 4.09 6.28
N GLY A 196 29.21 4.36 7.39
CA GLY A 196 29.45 3.39 8.46
C GLY A 196 28.15 2.86 9.08
N HIS A 197 27.15 3.71 9.32
CA HIS A 197 25.85 3.30 9.84
C HIS A 197 25.00 2.58 8.80
N LEU A 198 24.98 3.03 7.55
CA LEU A 198 24.23 2.38 6.47
C LEU A 198 24.70 0.93 6.25
N LYS A 199 26.01 0.67 6.29
CA LYS A 199 26.57 -0.69 6.23
C LYS A 199 26.10 -1.60 7.37
N ARG A 200 25.66 -1.04 8.50
CA ARG A 200 25.15 -1.83 9.65
C ARG A 200 23.67 -2.20 9.51
N ILE A 201 22.92 -1.61 8.58
CA ILE A 201 21.48 -1.89 8.42
C ILE A 201 21.22 -3.38 8.12
N SER A 202 22.14 -4.06 7.42
CA SER A 202 22.03 -5.49 7.15
C SER A 202 22.49 -6.40 8.29
N ASN A 203 23.11 -5.84 9.35
CA ASN A 203 23.71 -6.59 10.44
C ASN A 203 22.96 -6.34 11.75
N VAL A 204 22.48 -7.42 12.38
CA VAL A 204 21.88 -7.35 13.72
C VAL A 204 23.02 -7.28 14.73
N ASP A 205 23.34 -6.07 15.21
CA ASP A 205 24.28 -5.87 16.30
C ASP A 205 23.51 -5.65 17.62
N VAL A 206 23.71 -6.56 18.57
CA VAL A 206 23.03 -6.58 19.88
C VAL A 206 23.71 -5.64 20.89
N LYS A 207 24.82 -4.99 20.52
CA LYS A 207 25.54 -4.10 21.46
C LYS A 207 24.64 -2.94 21.93
N PRO A 208 24.72 -2.48 23.18
CA PRO A 208 24.03 -1.26 23.59
C PRO A 208 24.47 -0.03 22.76
N LEU A 209 23.57 0.90 22.53
CA LEU A 209 23.85 2.13 21.78
C LEU A 209 24.63 3.12 22.64
N GLY A 210 25.77 3.61 22.15
CA GLY A 210 26.50 4.70 22.82
C GLY A 210 25.77 6.03 22.65
N GLY A 211 25.93 6.98 23.59
CA GLY A 211 25.24 8.29 23.53
C GLY A 211 25.53 9.10 22.26
N ARG A 212 26.77 9.06 21.76
CA ARG A 212 27.17 9.72 20.50
C ARG A 212 26.58 9.04 19.27
N GLU A 213 26.51 7.70 19.28
CA GLU A 213 25.86 6.92 18.22
C GLU A 213 24.37 7.23 18.17
N ARG A 214 23.68 7.21 19.33
CA ARG A 214 22.26 7.61 19.45
C ARG A 214 21.99 8.98 18.85
N THR A 215 22.77 9.97 19.28
CA THR A 215 22.64 11.35 18.80
C THR A 215 22.80 11.40 17.27
N THR A 216 23.76 10.65 16.72
CA THR A 216 23.96 10.57 15.26
C THR A 216 22.75 9.97 14.55
N LEU A 217 22.23 8.83 15.00
CA LEU A 217 21.08 8.18 14.36
C LEU A 217 19.81 9.05 14.41
N LEU A 218 19.55 9.73 15.53
CA LEU A 218 18.41 10.65 15.67
C LEU A 218 18.51 11.85 14.71
N VAL A 219 19.70 12.40 14.52
CA VAL A 219 19.92 13.49 13.55
C VAL A 219 19.69 13.01 12.11
N LEU A 220 20.09 11.77 11.78
CA LEU A 220 19.81 11.20 10.45
C LEU A 220 18.30 11.01 10.22
N ILE A 221 17.57 10.56 11.25
CA ILE A 221 16.09 10.48 11.18
C ILE A 221 15.50 11.88 10.96
N ALA A 222 15.98 12.89 11.68
CA ALA A 222 15.52 14.27 11.52
C ALA A 222 15.72 14.79 10.09
N ALA A 223 16.91 14.54 9.51
CA ALA A 223 17.25 14.96 8.15
C ALA A 223 16.32 14.30 7.10
N LEU A 224 16.06 13.00 7.26
CA LEU A 224 15.15 12.26 6.36
C LEU A 224 13.68 12.68 6.54
N CYS A 225 13.24 12.96 7.77
CA CYS A 225 11.92 13.50 8.03
C CYS A 225 11.74 14.88 7.38
N ASN A 226 12.76 15.73 7.44
CA ASN A 226 12.75 17.04 6.78
C ASN A 226 12.61 16.91 5.26
N GLU A 227 13.35 15.99 4.63
CA GLU A 227 13.23 15.68 3.19
C GLU A 227 11.82 15.20 2.82
N LEU A 228 11.19 14.41 3.68
CA LEU A 228 9.81 13.94 3.51
C LEU A 228 8.75 14.96 3.90
N ARG A 229 9.15 16.17 4.33
CA ARG A 229 8.27 17.23 4.85
C ARG A 229 7.39 16.76 6.01
N LEU A 230 7.93 15.87 6.85
CA LEU A 230 7.29 15.43 8.07
C LEU A 230 7.60 16.42 9.18
N ASP A 231 6.53 16.97 9.77
CA ASP A 231 6.64 17.89 10.89
C ASP A 231 6.97 17.13 12.18
N ILE A 232 8.25 17.10 12.53
CA ILE A 232 8.76 16.46 13.74
C ILE A 232 8.49 17.27 15.02
N SER A 233 7.97 18.50 14.91
CA SER A 233 7.50 19.26 16.08
C SER A 233 6.18 18.73 16.64
N ILE A 234 5.50 17.85 15.87
CA ILE A 234 4.30 17.12 16.26
C ILE A 234 4.59 15.60 16.18
N PRO A 235 5.33 15.03 17.17
CA PRO A 235 5.81 13.66 17.12
C PRO A 235 4.73 12.61 16.85
N SER A 236 3.55 12.73 17.46
CA SER A 236 2.45 11.77 17.30
C SER A 236 1.96 11.64 15.86
N LYS A 237 1.83 12.77 15.13
CA LYS A 237 1.39 12.79 13.74
C LYS A 237 2.45 12.19 12.81
N ALA A 238 3.72 12.57 13.02
CA ALA A 238 4.84 12.00 12.26
C ALA A 238 4.98 10.50 12.54
N ALA A 239 4.85 10.06 13.79
CA ALA A 239 4.90 8.66 14.19
C ALA A 239 3.80 7.83 13.52
N GLY A 240 2.55 8.30 13.48
CA GLY A 240 1.46 7.61 12.79
C GLY A 240 1.70 7.44 11.28
N PHE A 241 2.31 8.43 10.63
CA PHE A 241 2.74 8.29 9.23
C PHE A 241 3.82 7.22 9.09
N ILE A 242 4.86 7.28 9.92
CA ILE A 242 6.00 6.39 9.86
C ILE A 242 5.58 4.95 10.15
N GLU A 243 4.77 4.68 11.17
CA GLU A 243 4.20 3.36 11.46
C GLU A 243 3.47 2.78 10.24
N GLY A 244 2.67 3.60 9.55
CA GLY A 244 2.02 3.18 8.31
C GLY A 244 3.02 2.72 7.26
N VAL A 245 4.16 3.42 7.12
CA VAL A 245 5.23 3.03 6.18
C VAL A 245 5.97 1.78 6.67
N THR A 246 6.26 1.66 7.97
CA THR A 246 6.98 0.50 8.52
C THR A 246 6.16 -0.79 8.39
N MET A 247 4.85 -0.71 8.63
CA MET A 247 3.90 -1.81 8.40
C MET A 247 3.88 -2.25 6.92
N LEU A 248 3.87 -1.31 5.97
CA LEU A 248 3.92 -1.61 4.54
C LEU A 248 5.22 -2.28 4.11
N LYS A 249 6.31 -2.05 4.84
CA LYS A 249 7.64 -2.64 4.60
C LYS A 249 7.86 -3.98 5.34
N GLY A 250 6.84 -4.48 6.05
CA GLY A 250 6.94 -5.73 6.81
C GLY A 250 7.86 -5.63 8.03
N ALA A 251 8.18 -4.42 8.47
CA ALA A 251 9.04 -4.14 9.63
C ALA A 251 8.26 -3.28 10.62
N HIS A 252 7.10 -3.76 11.08
CA HIS A 252 6.21 -2.99 11.94
C HIS A 252 6.93 -2.50 13.21
N ILE A 253 6.90 -1.18 13.41
CA ILE A 253 7.36 -0.49 14.61
C ILE A 253 6.18 0.34 15.08
N ALA A 254 5.77 0.14 16.33
CA ALA A 254 4.61 0.81 16.91
C ALA A 254 4.79 2.34 16.93
N ALA A 255 3.71 3.08 16.68
CA ALA A 255 3.74 4.55 16.70
C ALA A 255 4.32 5.12 18.00
N ILE A 256 3.95 4.55 19.16
CA ILE A 256 4.46 5.02 20.46
C ILE A 256 6.00 4.95 20.55
N THR A 257 6.60 3.87 20.03
CA THR A 257 8.06 3.72 20.01
C THR A 257 8.71 4.73 19.08
N ILE A 258 8.08 5.03 17.94
CA ILE A 258 8.58 6.04 17.00
C ILE A 258 8.48 7.43 17.63
N GLU A 259 7.35 7.73 18.28
CA GLU A 259 7.11 8.98 18.99
C GLU A 259 8.17 9.24 20.07
N ASP A 260 8.49 8.21 20.87
CA ASP A 260 9.55 8.27 21.87
C ASP A 260 10.91 8.65 21.27
N TYR A 261 11.25 8.17 20.07
CA TYR A 261 12.48 8.58 19.39
C TYR A 261 12.40 9.98 18.80
N LEU A 262 11.28 10.34 18.18
CA LEU A 262 11.08 11.67 17.59
C LEU A 262 11.15 12.77 18.66
N SER A 263 10.61 12.53 19.85
CA SER A 263 10.67 13.47 20.98
C SER A 263 12.10 13.76 21.47
N GLN A 264 13.06 12.87 21.20
CA GLN A 264 14.46 13.03 21.56
C GLN A 264 15.27 13.85 20.54
N ILE A 265 14.73 14.08 19.34
CA ILE A 265 15.43 14.77 18.25
C ILE A 265 15.87 16.20 18.62
N PRO A 266 15.02 17.07 19.23
CA PRO A 266 15.43 18.43 19.57
C PRO A 266 16.71 18.47 20.41
N LYS A 267 16.77 17.64 21.46
CA LYS A 267 17.96 17.49 22.32
C LYS A 267 19.18 16.93 21.57
N ALA A 268 18.96 16.06 20.58
CA ALA A 268 20.04 15.51 19.77
C ALA A 268 20.65 16.57 18.82
N LEU A 269 19.81 17.44 18.25
CA LEU A 269 20.24 18.56 17.40
C LEU A 269 21.05 19.58 18.22
N GLU A 270 20.54 19.97 19.40
CA GLU A 270 21.24 20.87 20.32
C GLU A 270 22.63 20.36 20.72
N LYS A 271 22.75 19.06 21.01
CA LYS A 271 24.04 18.46 21.37
C LYS A 271 25.08 18.44 20.25
N ARG A 272 24.64 18.64 19.00
CA ARG A 272 25.52 18.55 17.82
C ARG A 272 25.83 19.90 17.20
N SER A 273 25.04 20.92 17.50
CA SER A 273 25.34 22.31 17.17
C SER A 273 26.38 22.95 18.11
N LEU A 274 26.63 22.31 19.26
CA LEU A 274 27.69 22.64 20.22
C LEU A 274 29.01 21.93 19.87
#